data_AF-A0A8X6HQ81-F1
#
_entry.id   AF-A0A8X6HQ81-F1
#
_cell.length_a   1.000
_cell.length_b   1.000
_cell.length_c   1.000
_cell.angle_alpha   90.00
_cell.angle_beta   90.00
_cell.angle_gamma   90.00
#
_symmetry.space_group_name_H-M   'P 1'
#
loop_
_entity.id
_entity.type
_entity.pdbx_description
1 polymer ?
#
loop_
_entity_poly.entity_id
_entity_poly.type
_entity_poly.pdbx_seq_one_letter_code
_entity_poly.pdbx_strand_id
1 'polypeptide(L)'
;MAKGNNTLLIFDFDNTITNGHMHNTFSRLSKSDFVSTQNNVVTDTDIKDFLKNTGGIKNEERLKSTLQFALSGGIEVNIASYTGYPNAVRRVAENHLGLSKEQADSVSVFGGFPVDYDTQLQELDVREQQSQVGKNLHICEAIVNYKNNHNGRLPKTVMLVDDSVGNIKRINEFIESMSKREEWLEKNGLSIEEIQKIKFEGARVPKEDKNVGYLERVQEFVNANTNSHCWSVK
;
A
#
# COMPACT_ATOMS: atom_id res chain seq x y z
N MET A 1 28.70 -6.23 -0.96
CA MET A 1 27.45 -5.73 -0.39
C MET A 1 26.45 -5.56 -1.52
N ALA A 2 25.32 -6.25 -1.48
CA ALA A 2 24.27 -6.08 -2.49
C ALA A 2 23.83 -4.61 -2.49
N LYS A 3 23.82 -3.98 -3.66
CA LYS A 3 23.33 -2.63 -3.84
C LYS A 3 21.82 -2.72 -3.63
N GLY A 4 21.34 -2.38 -2.43
CA GLY A 4 19.91 -2.50 -2.09
C GLY A 4 19.04 -1.86 -3.17
N ASN A 5 17.98 -2.55 -3.59
CA ASN A 5 17.00 -1.98 -4.50
C ASN A 5 16.40 -0.76 -3.84
N ASN A 6 16.57 0.42 -4.45
CA ASN A 6 16.09 1.67 -3.88
C ASN A 6 14.63 1.92 -4.29
N THR A 7 13.79 0.90 -4.19
CA THR A 7 12.48 0.86 -4.83
C THR A 7 11.44 0.35 -3.86
N LEU A 8 10.32 1.06 -3.81
CA LEU A 8 9.18 0.75 -2.95
C LEU A 8 7.94 0.57 -3.81
N LEU A 9 7.20 -0.50 -3.58
CA LEU A 9 5.92 -0.76 -4.21
C LEU A 9 4.82 -0.71 -3.15
N ILE A 10 3.85 0.18 -3.33
CA ILE A 10 2.76 0.39 -2.37
C ILE A 10 1.44 0.10 -3.08
N PHE A 11 0.68 -0.85 -2.55
CA PHE A 11 -0.67 -1.15 -3.02
C PHE A 11 -1.70 -0.54 -2.07
N ASP A 12 -2.76 0.01 -2.65
CA ASP A 12 -4.04 0.08 -1.97
C ASP A 12 -4.64 -1.32 -1.76
N PHE A 13 -5.67 -1.45 -0.92
CA PHE A 13 -6.27 -2.73 -0.59
C PHE A 13 -7.64 -2.97 -1.24
N ASP A 14 -8.63 -2.14 -0.93
CA ASP A 14 -10.01 -2.30 -1.37
C ASP A 14 -10.12 -2.01 -2.87
N ASN A 15 -10.75 -2.89 -3.65
CA ASN A 15 -10.77 -2.82 -5.13
C ASN A 15 -9.39 -2.78 -5.83
N THR A 16 -8.28 -2.94 -5.10
CA THR A 16 -6.92 -2.94 -5.66
C THR A 16 -6.32 -4.33 -5.54
N ILE A 17 -6.19 -4.84 -4.31
CA ILE A 17 -5.78 -6.22 -4.02
C ILE A 17 -7.01 -7.14 -4.01
N THR A 18 -8.13 -6.67 -3.46
CA THR A 18 -9.38 -7.43 -3.39
C THR A 18 -10.39 -6.93 -4.40
N ASN A 19 -11.37 -7.76 -4.79
CA ASN A 19 -12.45 -7.36 -5.68
C ASN A 19 -13.61 -6.63 -4.96
N GLY A 20 -13.41 -6.17 -3.72
CA GLY A 20 -14.45 -5.45 -2.97
C GLY A 20 -13.91 -4.51 -1.91
N HIS A 21 -14.84 -3.84 -1.22
CA HIS A 21 -14.55 -2.93 -0.12
C HIS A 21 -14.71 -3.63 1.23
N MET A 22 -13.61 -4.16 1.78
CA MET A 22 -13.61 -4.85 3.07
C MET A 22 -14.03 -3.91 4.20
N HIS A 23 -13.58 -2.65 4.15
CA HIS A 23 -13.97 -1.64 5.12
C HIS A 23 -15.49 -1.48 5.19
N ASN A 24 -16.15 -1.35 4.04
CA ASN A 24 -17.60 -1.19 3.95
C ASN A 24 -18.33 -2.47 4.38
N THR A 25 -17.78 -3.63 4.06
CA THR A 25 -18.37 -4.92 4.44
C THR A 25 -18.44 -5.07 5.96
N PHE A 26 -17.32 -4.87 6.64
CA PHE A 26 -17.23 -5.09 8.09
C PHE A 26 -17.85 -3.96 8.91
N SER A 27 -17.75 -2.70 8.46
CA SER A 27 -18.38 -1.56 9.15
C SER A 27 -19.90 -1.64 9.17
N ARG A 28 -20.53 -2.09 8.07
CA ARG A 28 -21.98 -2.33 8.00
C ARG A 28 -22.47 -3.40 8.97
N LEU A 29 -21.60 -4.35 9.32
CA LEU A 29 -21.88 -5.39 10.30
C LEU A 29 -21.46 -4.98 11.72
N SER A 30 -21.02 -3.72 11.90
CA SER A 30 -20.50 -3.19 13.17
C SER A 30 -19.43 -4.10 13.77
N LYS A 31 -18.57 -4.65 12.91
CA LYS A 31 -17.45 -5.49 13.31
C LYS A 31 -16.30 -4.61 13.80
N SER A 32 -15.59 -5.06 14.82
CA SER A 32 -14.30 -4.50 15.22
C SER A 32 -13.17 -5.23 14.50
N ASP A 33 -11.99 -4.62 14.43
CA ASP A 33 -10.85 -5.18 13.69
C ASP A 33 -10.41 -6.55 14.22
N PHE A 34 -9.75 -7.33 13.37
CA PHE A 34 -9.18 -8.64 13.70
C PHE A 34 -8.25 -8.51 14.92
N VAL A 35 -8.29 -9.52 15.81
CA VAL A 35 -7.62 -9.56 17.13
C VAL A 35 -7.88 -8.37 18.07
N SER A 36 -8.92 -7.57 17.81
CA SER A 36 -9.37 -6.52 18.74
C SER A 36 -9.90 -7.12 20.04
N THR A 37 -9.79 -6.37 21.14
CA THR A 37 -10.41 -6.71 22.44
C THR A 37 -11.88 -6.30 22.52
N GLN A 38 -12.40 -5.62 21.49
CA GLN A 38 -13.78 -5.19 21.41
C GLN A 38 -14.72 -6.35 21.05
N ASN A 39 -16.02 -6.15 21.21
CA ASN A 39 -17.02 -7.14 20.80
C ASN A 39 -17.10 -7.25 19.26
N ASN A 40 -17.61 -8.38 18.78
CA ASN A 40 -17.89 -8.62 17.35
C ASN A 40 -16.65 -8.45 16.46
N VAL A 41 -15.54 -9.07 16.85
CA VAL A 41 -14.26 -9.06 16.12
C VAL A 41 -14.42 -9.74 14.76
N VAL A 42 -13.77 -9.17 13.73
CA VAL A 42 -13.58 -9.86 12.44
C VAL A 42 -12.84 -11.18 12.67
N THR A 43 -13.38 -12.26 12.12
CA THR A 43 -12.81 -13.61 12.18
C THR A 43 -12.24 -14.04 10.83
N ASP A 44 -11.46 -15.14 10.82
CA ASP A 44 -11.02 -15.76 9.56
C ASP A 44 -12.20 -16.19 8.68
N THR A 45 -13.32 -16.60 9.29
CA THR A 45 -14.55 -16.93 8.55
C THR A 45 -15.13 -15.70 7.87
N ASP A 46 -15.20 -14.56 8.58
CA ASP A 46 -15.69 -13.30 8.00
C ASP A 46 -14.82 -12.85 6.82
N ILE A 47 -13.49 -13.00 6.91
CA ILE A 47 -12.56 -12.68 5.82
C ILE A 47 -12.77 -13.61 4.62
N LYS A 48 -12.89 -14.93 4.84
CA LYS A 48 -13.17 -15.90 3.78
C LYS A 48 -14.50 -15.64 3.10
N ASP A 49 -15.54 -15.32 3.87
CA ASP A 49 -16.85 -14.98 3.35
C ASP A 49 -16.82 -13.68 2.53
N PHE A 50 -16.13 -12.65 3.02
CA PHE A 50 -15.89 -11.42 2.26
C PHE A 50 -15.23 -11.71 0.91
N LEU A 51 -14.12 -12.45 0.90
CA LEU A 51 -13.40 -12.79 -0.33
C LEU A 51 -14.30 -13.59 -1.27
N LYS A 52 -14.99 -14.61 -0.79
CA LYS A 52 -15.93 -15.41 -1.59
C LYS A 52 -17.04 -14.56 -2.21
N ASN A 53 -17.63 -13.65 -1.43
CA ASN A 53 -18.78 -12.84 -1.86
C ASN A 53 -18.39 -11.68 -2.77
N THR A 54 -17.13 -11.29 -2.79
CA THR A 54 -16.64 -10.18 -3.62
C THR A 54 -15.87 -10.63 -4.86
N GLY A 55 -15.69 -11.94 -5.08
CA GLY A 55 -14.92 -12.45 -6.21
C GLY A 55 -13.41 -12.55 -5.94
N GLY A 56 -13.02 -12.57 -4.67
CA GLY A 56 -11.70 -12.96 -4.20
C GLY A 56 -10.63 -11.88 -4.34
N ILE A 57 -9.40 -12.35 -4.52
CA ILE A 57 -8.24 -11.49 -4.84
C ILE A 57 -8.34 -11.08 -6.30
N LYS A 58 -8.18 -9.79 -6.56
CA LYS A 58 -8.24 -9.21 -7.90
C LYS A 58 -7.05 -9.70 -8.73
N ASN A 59 -7.32 -10.28 -9.90
CA ASN A 59 -6.30 -10.88 -10.77
C ASN A 59 -5.33 -11.83 -10.03
N GLU A 60 -5.86 -12.66 -9.13
CA GLU A 60 -5.12 -13.47 -8.14
C GLU A 60 -3.78 -14.05 -8.63
N GLU A 61 -3.80 -14.88 -9.68
CA GLU A 61 -2.58 -15.53 -10.19
C GLU A 61 -1.54 -14.53 -10.68
N ARG A 62 -1.97 -13.48 -11.38
CA ARG A 62 -1.05 -12.47 -11.93
C ARG A 62 -0.50 -11.59 -10.81
N LEU A 63 -1.35 -11.13 -9.89
CA LEU A 63 -0.94 -10.36 -8.71
C LEU A 63 0.07 -11.15 -7.88
N LYS A 64 -0.23 -12.41 -7.55
CA LYS A 64 0.68 -13.33 -6.86
C LYS A 64 2.03 -13.41 -7.57
N SER A 65 2.04 -13.68 -8.87
CA SER A 65 3.30 -13.79 -9.64
C SER A 65 4.14 -12.51 -9.60
N THR A 66 3.49 -11.34 -9.73
CA THR A 66 4.14 -10.03 -9.67
C THR A 66 4.70 -9.74 -8.27
N LEU A 67 3.94 -10.03 -7.21
CA LEU A 67 4.39 -9.87 -5.83
C LEU A 67 5.57 -10.78 -5.52
N GLN A 68 5.50 -12.06 -5.92
CA GLN A 68 6.60 -13.01 -5.73
C GLN A 68 7.87 -12.52 -6.44
N PHE A 69 7.75 -12.06 -7.68
CA PHE A 69 8.89 -11.57 -8.44
C PHE A 69 9.49 -10.30 -7.84
N ALA A 70 8.66 -9.36 -7.37
CA ALA A 70 9.12 -8.15 -6.69
C ALA A 70 9.88 -8.47 -5.40
N LEU A 71 9.28 -9.29 -4.53
CA LEU A 71 9.86 -9.69 -3.24
C LEU A 71 11.15 -10.48 -3.41
N SER A 72 11.17 -11.48 -4.31
CA SER A 72 12.39 -12.25 -4.63
C SER A 72 13.47 -11.39 -5.29
N GLY A 73 13.08 -10.32 -5.98
CA GLY A 73 14.00 -9.34 -6.52
C GLY A 73 14.56 -8.37 -5.47
N GLY A 74 14.06 -8.40 -4.23
CA GLY A 74 14.46 -7.51 -3.14
C GLY A 74 13.77 -6.14 -3.16
N ILE A 75 12.65 -5.99 -3.88
CA ILE A 75 11.78 -4.81 -3.79
C ILE A 75 10.89 -4.94 -2.56
N GLU A 76 10.81 -3.89 -1.75
CA GLU A 76 9.86 -3.85 -0.63
C GLU A 76 8.44 -3.61 -1.13
N VAL A 77 7.51 -4.44 -0.66
CA VAL A 77 6.08 -4.35 -0.95
C VAL A 77 5.34 -3.97 0.31
N ASN A 78 4.53 -2.92 0.22
CA ASN A 78 3.70 -2.44 1.30
C ASN A 78 2.25 -2.31 0.86
N ILE A 79 1.33 -2.36 1.82
CA ILE A 79 -0.09 -2.05 1.65
C ILE A 79 -0.39 -0.79 2.44
N ALA A 80 -0.92 0.24 1.78
CA ALA A 80 -1.36 1.48 2.42
C ALA A 80 -2.87 1.66 2.22
N SER A 81 -3.65 1.49 3.29
CA SER A 81 -5.12 1.49 3.22
C SER A 81 -5.74 2.38 4.29
N TYR A 82 -6.59 3.30 3.88
CA TYR A 82 -7.39 4.11 4.80
C TYR A 82 -8.58 3.28 5.31
N THR A 83 -8.36 2.52 6.38
CA THR A 83 -9.33 1.55 6.89
C THR A 83 -9.25 1.40 8.40
N GLY A 84 -10.40 1.24 9.05
CA GLY A 84 -10.49 0.81 10.45
C GLY A 84 -10.18 -0.68 10.68
N TYR A 85 -9.73 -1.42 9.65
CA TYR A 85 -9.49 -2.87 9.71
C TYR A 85 -8.06 -3.30 9.32
N PRO A 86 -6.98 -2.63 9.79
CA PRO A 86 -5.61 -2.93 9.38
C PRO A 86 -5.16 -4.36 9.72
N ASN A 87 -5.61 -4.95 10.82
CA ASN A 87 -5.26 -6.33 11.17
C ASN A 87 -5.96 -7.34 10.27
N ALA A 88 -7.21 -7.07 9.85
CA ALA A 88 -7.86 -7.89 8.84
C ALA A 88 -7.13 -7.80 7.48
N VAL A 89 -6.65 -6.62 7.08
CA VAL A 89 -5.83 -6.45 5.88
C VAL A 89 -4.55 -7.28 5.97
N ARG A 90 -3.86 -7.20 7.12
CA ARG A 90 -2.66 -8.02 7.39
C ARG A 90 -2.96 -9.51 7.29
N ARG A 91 -4.08 -9.95 7.85
CA ARG A 91 -4.51 -11.35 7.78
C ARG A 91 -4.74 -11.82 6.34
N VAL A 92 -5.27 -10.95 5.47
CA VAL A 92 -5.39 -11.21 4.03
C VAL A 92 -4.02 -11.32 3.36
N ALA A 93 -3.11 -10.39 3.64
CA ALA A 93 -1.75 -10.42 3.10
C ALA A 93 -1.00 -11.72 3.46
N GLU A 94 -1.14 -12.16 4.73
CA GLU A 94 -0.52 -13.36 5.27
C GLU A 94 -1.03 -14.67 4.67
N ASN A 95 -2.34 -14.79 4.43
CA ASN A 95 -2.96 -16.11 4.21
C ASN A 95 -3.68 -16.26 2.85
N HIS A 96 -3.89 -15.15 2.13
CA HIS A 96 -4.79 -15.14 0.97
C HIS A 96 -4.13 -14.62 -0.31
N LEU A 97 -2.89 -14.12 -0.28
CA LEU A 97 -2.16 -13.71 -1.50
C LEU A 97 -1.37 -14.84 -2.17
N GLY A 98 -1.41 -16.05 -1.61
CA GLY A 98 -0.69 -17.21 -2.14
C GLY A 98 0.84 -17.07 -2.09
N LEU A 99 1.36 -16.20 -1.25
CA LEU A 99 2.80 -16.01 -1.00
C LEU A 99 3.34 -17.09 -0.05
N SER A 100 4.67 -17.31 -0.06
CA SER A 100 5.30 -18.08 1.01
C SER A 100 5.20 -17.33 2.34
N LYS A 101 5.35 -18.03 3.47
CA LYS A 101 5.34 -17.38 4.79
C LYS A 101 6.38 -16.25 4.88
N GLU A 102 7.61 -16.50 4.44
CA GLU A 102 8.68 -15.49 4.44
C GLU A 102 8.34 -14.26 3.57
N GLN A 103 7.76 -14.49 2.38
CA GLN A 103 7.31 -13.41 1.51
C GLN A 103 6.15 -12.63 2.15
N ALA A 104 5.17 -13.31 2.73
CA ALA A 104 4.03 -12.66 3.35
C ALA A 104 4.43 -11.86 4.60
N ASP A 105 5.32 -12.40 5.44
CA ASP A 105 5.87 -11.74 6.63
C ASP A 105 6.67 -10.47 6.24
N SER A 106 7.19 -10.39 5.00
CA SER A 106 7.91 -9.21 4.49
C SER A 106 7.01 -8.10 3.97
N VAL A 107 5.70 -8.35 3.77
CA VAL A 107 4.75 -7.32 3.33
C VAL A 107 4.28 -6.51 4.53
N SER A 108 4.62 -5.21 4.56
CA SER A 108 4.14 -4.35 5.65
C SER A 108 2.77 -3.74 5.32
N VAL A 109 1.92 -3.60 6.34
CA VAL A 109 0.58 -3.00 6.24
C VAL A 109 0.52 -1.74 7.08
N PHE A 110 0.21 -0.63 6.42
CA PHE A 110 -0.01 0.70 7.00
C PHE A 110 -1.48 1.06 6.81
N GLY A 111 -2.21 1.16 7.91
CA GLY A 111 -3.63 1.49 7.88
C GLY A 111 -4.13 2.00 9.21
N GLY A 112 -5.42 2.26 9.29
CA GLY A 112 -6.06 2.95 10.40
C GLY A 112 -6.64 4.29 9.96
N PHE A 113 -6.97 5.10 10.97
CA PHE A 113 -7.42 6.47 10.80
C PHE A 113 -6.45 7.37 11.57
N PRO A 114 -5.47 8.00 10.89
CA PRO A 114 -4.50 8.87 11.54
C PRO A 114 -5.20 9.97 12.33
N VAL A 115 -4.67 10.35 13.50
CA VAL A 115 -5.34 11.35 14.37
C VAL A 115 -4.99 12.79 13.96
N ASP A 116 -3.88 12.99 13.25
CA ASP A 116 -3.35 14.30 12.84
C ASP A 116 -4.00 14.84 11.55
N TYR A 117 -5.33 14.95 11.54
CA TYR A 117 -6.03 15.68 10.48
C TYR A 117 -5.91 17.18 10.74
N ASP A 118 -5.11 17.87 9.94
CA ASP A 118 -5.11 19.33 9.93
C ASP A 118 -6.48 19.83 9.44
N THR A 119 -7.28 20.38 10.34
CA THR A 119 -8.63 20.92 10.06
C THR A 119 -8.60 22.23 9.24
N GLN A 120 -7.43 22.66 8.77
CA GLN A 120 -7.22 23.93 8.08
C GLN A 120 -7.57 23.92 6.59
N LEU A 121 -7.85 22.76 5.97
CA LEU A 121 -8.24 22.70 4.57
C LEU A 121 -9.77 22.82 4.44
N GLN A 122 -10.30 24.03 4.26
CA GLN A 122 -11.77 24.26 4.21
C GLN A 122 -12.41 23.99 2.82
N GLU A 123 -11.67 23.48 1.83
CA GLU A 123 -12.09 23.57 0.41
C GLU A 123 -12.57 22.26 -0.25
N LEU A 124 -12.64 21.13 0.47
CA LEU A 124 -13.22 19.86 -0.03
C LEU A 124 -14.17 19.29 1.03
N ASP A 125 -15.01 18.32 0.66
CA ASP A 125 -15.77 17.52 1.63
C ASP A 125 -14.79 16.95 2.67
N VAL A 126 -15.02 17.27 3.94
CA VAL A 126 -14.14 16.95 5.08
C VAL A 126 -13.73 15.47 5.08
N ARG A 127 -14.63 14.58 4.65
CA ARG A 127 -14.37 13.14 4.57
C ARG A 127 -13.38 12.77 3.47
N GLU A 128 -13.49 13.40 2.30
CA GLU A 128 -12.57 13.15 1.18
C GLU A 128 -11.16 13.62 1.54
N GLN A 129 -11.03 14.77 2.20
CA GLN A 129 -9.74 15.25 2.68
C GLN A 129 -9.13 14.33 3.73
N GLN A 130 -9.92 13.91 4.73
CA GLN A 130 -9.45 13.01 5.78
C GLN A 130 -8.94 11.69 5.18
N SER A 131 -9.68 11.12 4.22
CA SER A 131 -9.25 9.90 3.53
C SER A 131 -7.95 10.09 2.76
N GLN A 132 -7.82 11.19 2.02
CA GLN A 132 -6.61 11.46 1.23
C GLN A 132 -5.39 11.77 2.09
N VAL A 133 -5.55 12.63 3.09
CA VAL A 133 -4.50 12.94 4.06
C VAL A 133 -4.08 11.68 4.80
N GLY A 134 -5.05 10.88 5.26
CA GLY A 134 -4.77 9.63 5.95
C GLY A 134 -3.95 8.67 5.08
N LYS A 135 -4.29 8.57 3.80
CA LYS A 135 -3.52 7.76 2.85
C LYS A 135 -2.11 8.29 2.60
N ASN A 136 -1.95 9.61 2.48
CA ASN A 136 -0.64 10.25 2.34
C ASN A 136 0.25 9.97 3.57
N LEU A 137 -0.32 10.01 4.77
CA LEU A 137 0.39 9.64 5.99
C LEU A 137 0.83 8.17 5.97
N HIS A 138 -0.02 7.23 5.55
CA HIS A 138 0.37 5.83 5.41
C HIS A 138 1.46 5.59 4.34
N ILE A 139 1.47 6.38 3.26
CA ILE A 139 2.57 6.37 2.28
C ILE A 139 3.88 6.86 2.94
N CYS A 140 3.82 7.92 3.74
CA CYS A 140 4.98 8.38 4.49
C CYS A 140 5.45 7.37 5.54
N GLU A 141 4.55 6.70 6.25
CA GLU A 141 4.89 5.61 7.18
C GLU A 141 5.63 4.49 6.45
N ALA A 142 5.19 4.13 5.23
CA ALA A 142 5.89 3.16 4.40
C ALA A 142 7.31 3.63 4.01
N ILE A 143 7.49 4.92 3.70
CA ILE A 143 8.81 5.51 3.41
C ILE A 143 9.70 5.54 4.66
N VAL A 144 9.14 5.86 5.82
CA VAL A 144 9.86 5.84 7.11
C VAL A 144 10.28 4.42 7.48
N ASN A 145 9.40 3.44 7.31
CA ASN A 145 9.72 2.03 7.52
C ASN A 145 10.86 1.58 6.61
N TYR A 146 10.80 1.92 5.32
CA TYR A 146 11.91 1.69 4.39
C TYR A 146 13.20 2.34 4.90
N LYS A 147 13.15 3.63 5.28
CA LYS A 147 14.30 4.37 5.81
C LYS A 147 14.94 3.67 7.01
N ASN A 148 14.13 3.19 7.93
CA ASN A 148 14.58 2.47 9.13
C ASN A 148 15.23 1.12 8.77
N ASN A 149 14.68 0.40 7.80
CA ASN A 149 15.21 -0.89 7.35
C ASN A 149 16.48 -0.74 6.48
N HIS A 150 16.73 0.44 5.92
CA HIS A 150 17.84 0.71 4.99
C HIS A 150 18.89 1.68 5.55
N ASN A 151 19.10 1.69 6.87
CA ASN A 151 20.12 2.51 7.54
C ASN A 151 20.03 4.01 7.18
N GLY A 152 18.81 4.56 7.20
CA GLY A 152 18.55 5.97 6.90
C GLY A 152 18.43 6.31 5.42
N ARG A 153 18.57 5.34 4.51
CA ARG A 153 18.43 5.57 3.06
C ARG A 153 16.96 5.59 2.65
N LEU A 154 16.60 6.53 1.79
CA LEU A 154 15.26 6.62 1.19
C LEU A 154 15.14 5.76 -0.07
N PRO A 155 13.91 5.35 -0.43
CA PRO A 155 13.69 4.81 -1.76
C PRO A 155 13.94 5.92 -2.79
N LYS A 156 14.58 5.58 -3.91
CA LYS A 156 14.71 6.48 -5.06
C LYS A 156 13.41 6.57 -5.84
N THR A 157 12.64 5.50 -5.86
CA THR A 157 11.39 5.45 -6.61
C THR A 157 10.33 4.69 -5.83
N VAL A 158 9.13 5.25 -5.80
CA VAL A 158 7.93 4.68 -5.19
C VAL A 158 6.88 4.51 -6.29
N MET A 159 6.33 3.31 -6.44
CA MET A 159 5.13 3.09 -7.25
C MET A 159 3.91 2.89 -6.35
N LEU A 160 2.89 3.72 -6.56
CA LEU A 160 1.57 3.55 -5.95
C LEU A 160 0.65 2.80 -6.92
N VAL A 161 0.02 1.73 -6.45
CA VAL A 161 -0.96 0.96 -7.20
C VAL A 161 -2.31 1.13 -6.53
N ASP A 162 -3.28 1.73 -7.22
CA ASP A 162 -4.52 2.21 -6.59
C ASP A 162 -5.69 2.23 -7.60
N ASP A 163 -6.89 1.86 -7.16
CA ASP A 163 -8.11 1.92 -7.99
C ASP A 163 -8.62 3.36 -8.16
N SER A 164 -8.33 4.23 -7.19
CA SER A 164 -8.75 5.62 -7.17
C SER A 164 -7.95 6.48 -8.13
N VAL A 165 -8.64 7.00 -9.14
CA VAL A 165 -8.10 8.01 -10.05
C VAL A 165 -7.61 9.25 -9.29
N GLY A 166 -8.30 9.59 -8.20
CA GLY A 166 -7.92 10.72 -7.35
C GLY A 166 -6.54 10.52 -6.77
N ASN A 167 -6.31 9.37 -6.13
CA ASN A 167 -5.02 9.07 -5.48
C ASN A 167 -3.86 9.07 -6.49
N ILE A 168 -4.07 8.47 -7.67
CA ILE A 168 -3.04 8.44 -8.72
C ILE A 168 -2.76 9.82 -9.32
N LYS A 169 -3.79 10.63 -9.60
CA LYS A 169 -3.60 11.99 -10.15
C LYS A 169 -2.94 12.93 -9.15
N ARG A 170 -3.31 12.79 -7.88
CA ARG A 170 -2.84 13.64 -6.78
C ARG A 170 -1.48 13.20 -6.21
N ILE A 171 -0.80 12.26 -6.85
CA ILE A 171 0.57 11.90 -6.47
C ILE A 171 1.54 13.10 -6.59
N ASN A 172 1.26 14.03 -7.50
CA ASN A 172 2.03 15.28 -7.61
C ASN A 172 1.65 16.27 -6.48
N GLU A 173 0.42 16.20 -6.00
CA GLU A 173 -0.08 16.99 -4.86
C GLU A 173 0.35 16.37 -3.51
N PHE A 174 0.83 15.12 -3.50
CA PHE A 174 1.35 14.45 -2.29
C PHE A 174 2.41 15.28 -1.60
N ILE A 175 3.39 15.79 -2.35
CA ILE A 175 4.47 16.62 -1.80
C ILE A 175 3.90 17.90 -1.18
N GLU A 176 2.98 18.59 -1.87
CA GLU A 176 2.34 19.81 -1.34
C GLU A 176 1.46 19.52 -0.11
N SER A 177 0.79 18.36 -0.10
CA SER A 177 0.00 17.91 1.04
C SER A 177 0.88 17.64 2.25
N MET A 178 2.03 17.00 2.04
CA MET A 178 2.98 16.68 3.12
C MET A 178 3.80 17.90 3.58
N SER A 179 4.04 18.89 2.72
CA SER A 179 4.72 20.13 3.13
C SER A 179 3.90 20.95 4.14
N LYS A 180 2.59 20.70 4.24
CA LYS A 180 1.73 21.32 5.27
C LYS A 180 1.81 20.59 6.62
N ARG A 181 2.62 19.54 6.72
CA ARG A 181 2.70 18.61 7.87
C ARG A 181 4.13 18.41 8.35
N GLU A 182 4.93 19.48 8.32
CA GLU A 182 6.35 19.47 8.72
C GLU A 182 6.54 18.87 10.11
N GLU A 183 5.70 19.23 11.09
CA GLU A 183 5.80 18.69 12.45
C GLU A 183 5.64 17.15 12.50
N TRP A 184 4.70 16.59 11.71
CA TRP A 184 4.55 15.14 11.63
C TRP A 184 5.77 14.49 10.96
N LEU A 185 6.28 15.09 9.88
CA LEU A 185 7.45 14.60 9.17
C LEU A 185 8.67 14.55 10.10
N GLU A 186 8.97 15.66 10.78
CA GLU A 186 10.11 15.77 11.69
C GLU A 186 10.03 14.77 12.84
N LYS A 187 8.85 14.64 13.47
CA LYS A 187 8.62 13.65 14.55
C LYS A 187 8.86 12.22 14.11
N ASN A 188 8.66 11.91 12.83
CA ASN A 188 8.87 10.59 12.24
C ASN A 188 10.22 10.44 11.52
N GLY A 189 11.12 11.42 11.69
CA GLY A 189 12.48 11.36 11.14
C GLY A 189 12.52 11.48 9.62
N LEU A 190 11.56 12.19 9.02
CA LEU A 190 11.47 12.48 7.59
C LEU A 190 11.47 14.00 7.38
N SER A 191 11.95 14.49 6.24
CA SER A 191 11.80 15.90 5.85
C SER A 191 11.12 16.06 4.49
N ILE A 192 10.62 17.25 4.19
CA ILE A 192 10.01 17.52 2.89
C ILE A 192 11.06 17.49 1.76
N GLU A 193 12.28 17.96 2.01
CA GLU A 193 13.40 17.92 1.07
C GLU A 193 13.85 16.48 0.79
N GLU A 194 13.69 15.59 1.75
CA GLU A 194 13.89 14.16 1.58
C GLU A 194 12.84 13.56 0.64
N ILE A 195 11.56 13.84 0.88
CA ILE A 195 10.46 13.36 0.04
C ILE A 195 10.58 13.88 -1.40
N GLN A 196 10.96 15.14 -1.59
CA GLN A 196 11.11 15.76 -2.92
C GLN A 196 12.16 15.06 -3.81
N LYS A 197 13.10 14.30 -3.23
CA LYS A 197 14.12 13.54 -3.96
C LYS A 197 13.62 12.18 -4.43
N ILE A 198 12.43 11.77 -4.00
CA ILE A 198 11.81 10.49 -4.35
C ILE A 198 11.00 10.68 -5.63
N LYS A 199 11.25 9.83 -6.63
CA LYS A 199 10.40 9.76 -7.82
C LYS A 199 9.14 8.97 -7.49
N PHE A 200 7.98 9.56 -7.72
CA PHE A 200 6.70 8.87 -7.56
C PHE A 200 6.12 8.46 -8.92
N GLU A 201 5.62 7.23 -9.00
CA GLU A 201 4.88 6.69 -10.13
C GLU A 201 3.55 6.12 -9.67
N GLY A 202 2.53 6.17 -10.53
CA GLY A 202 1.19 5.68 -10.20
C GLY A 202 0.65 4.71 -11.25
N ALA A 203 0.24 3.51 -10.85
CA ALA A 203 -0.46 2.53 -11.66
C ALA A 203 -1.93 2.44 -11.23
N ARG A 204 -2.84 2.83 -12.10
CA ARG A 204 -4.27 2.79 -11.82
C ARG A 204 -4.83 1.38 -12.02
N VAL A 205 -5.50 0.83 -11.02
CA VAL A 205 -6.29 -0.39 -11.16
C VAL A 205 -7.63 -0.05 -11.83
N PRO A 206 -8.00 -0.73 -12.92
CA PRO A 206 -9.30 -0.54 -13.56
C PRO A 206 -10.41 -1.15 -12.70
N LYS A 207 -11.60 -0.55 -12.75
CA LYS A 207 -12.78 -1.06 -12.03
C LYS A 207 -13.20 -2.46 -12.52
N GLU A 208 -13.02 -2.74 -13.80
CA GLU A 208 -13.34 -4.04 -14.39
C GLU A 208 -12.11 -4.95 -14.43
N ASP A 209 -12.32 -6.21 -14.03
CA ASP A 209 -11.27 -7.23 -13.92
C ASP A 209 -10.72 -7.74 -15.28
N LYS A 210 -11.22 -7.18 -16.39
CA LYS A 210 -10.86 -7.61 -17.76
C LYS A 210 -9.58 -6.96 -18.28
N ASN A 211 -9.06 -5.95 -17.58
CA ASN A 211 -7.90 -5.20 -18.04
C ASN A 211 -6.72 -5.38 -17.08
N VAL A 212 -5.88 -6.35 -17.41
CA VAL A 212 -4.64 -6.68 -16.70
C VAL A 212 -3.49 -5.71 -16.97
N GLY A 213 -3.69 -4.69 -17.81
CA GLY A 213 -2.63 -3.75 -18.23
C GLY A 213 -2.00 -2.97 -17.08
N TYR A 214 -2.68 -2.83 -15.94
CA TYR A 214 -2.05 -2.22 -14.75
C TYR A 214 -0.97 -3.13 -14.15
N LEU A 215 -1.18 -4.44 -14.09
CA LEU A 215 -0.18 -5.40 -13.63
C LEU A 215 0.97 -5.54 -14.62
N GLU A 216 0.74 -5.29 -15.91
CA GLU A 216 1.83 -5.17 -16.90
C GLU A 216 2.74 -4.00 -16.55
N ARG A 217 2.17 -2.84 -16.28
CA ARG A 217 2.93 -1.67 -15.86
C ARG A 217 3.65 -1.89 -14.53
N VAL A 218 3.02 -2.55 -13.56
CA VAL A 218 3.69 -2.92 -12.30
C VAL A 218 4.84 -3.89 -12.58
N GLN A 219 4.65 -4.87 -13.45
CA GLN A 219 5.69 -5.83 -13.82
C GLN A 219 6.85 -5.14 -14.54
N GLU A 220 6.58 -4.21 -15.47
CA GLU A 220 7.61 -3.40 -16.15
C GLU A 220 8.41 -2.58 -15.14
N PHE A 221 7.73 -1.95 -14.18
CA PHE A 221 8.37 -1.24 -13.09
C PHE A 221 9.26 -2.16 -12.25
N VAL A 222 8.75 -3.32 -11.85
CA VAL A 222 9.54 -4.29 -11.09
C VAL A 222 10.76 -4.74 -11.90
N ASN A 223 10.58 -5.13 -13.17
CA ASN A 223 11.67 -5.54 -14.07
C ASN A 223 12.75 -4.47 -14.23
N ALA A 224 12.35 -3.20 -14.36
CA ALA A 224 13.28 -2.08 -14.47
C ALA A 224 14.12 -1.88 -13.19
N ASN A 225 13.60 -2.34 -12.05
CA ASN A 225 14.19 -2.13 -10.73
C ASN A 225 14.80 -3.38 -10.09
N THR A 226 14.67 -4.57 -10.69
CA THR A 226 15.30 -5.83 -10.20
C THR A 226 16.59 -6.21 -10.95
N ASN A 227 17.01 -5.45 -11.97
CA ASN A 227 18.19 -5.77 -12.76
C ASN A 227 19.52 -5.35 -12.09
N SER A 228 20.08 -6.26 -11.29
CA SER A 228 21.54 -6.33 -11.07
C SER A 228 22.11 -7.74 -10.85
N HIS A 229 21.41 -8.81 -11.25
CA HIS A 229 21.93 -10.19 -11.20
C HIS A 229 21.61 -11.00 -12.46
N CYS A 230 22.08 -10.55 -13.63
CA CYS A 230 22.27 -11.45 -14.77
C CYS A 230 23.78 -11.65 -14.96
N TRP A 231 24.34 -12.66 -14.30
CA TRP A 231 25.70 -13.11 -14.57
C TRP A 231 25.72 -13.68 -15.99
N SER A 232 26.47 -13.02 -16.86
CA SER A 232 26.97 -13.65 -18.08
C SER A 232 27.91 -14.77 -17.65
N VAL A 233 27.44 -16.02 -17.77
CA VAL A 233 28.34 -17.17 -17.79
C VAL A 233 28.98 -17.16 -19.17
N LYS A 234 30.26 -16.77 -19.22
CA LYS A 234 31.16 -17.13 -20.32
C LYS A 234 31.58 -18.58 -20.17
#